data_AF-T1GFG4-F1
#
_entry.id   AF-T1GFG4-F1
#
_cell.length_a   1.000
_cell.length_b   1.000
_cell.length_c   1.000
_cell.angle_alpha   90.00
_cell.angle_beta   90.00
_cell.angle_gamma   90.00
#
_symmetry.space_group_name_H-M   'P 1'
#
loop_
_entity.id
_entity.type
_entity.pdbx_description
1 polymer ?
#
loop_
_entity_poly.entity_id
_entity_poly.type
_entity_poly.pdbx_seq_one_letter_code
_entity_poly.pdbx_strand_id
1 'polypeptide(L)'
;ILTFLIFRVYKDTELKHIWRVGPVLNNCSATNKLNTSLPTLSNLGECVIDFDIFPMQISLPKSKQNPNIRYTWPIALLQENGNIFISNASLETLKPKIGQAILIKPKDRRNYGLDSCSIMFMLSSAPTLVIAETSGKIHHALLLQKQDSEDVSIEA
;
A
#
# COMPACT_ATOMS: atom_id res chain seq x y z
N ILE A 1 -7.62 1.69 21.31
CA ILE A 1 -8.33 2.64 20.42
C ILE A 1 -8.31 1.99 19.04
N LEU A 2 -9.46 1.64 18.46
CA LEU A 2 -9.47 1.08 17.10
C LEU A 2 -9.28 2.23 16.10
N THR A 3 -8.08 2.38 15.59
CA THR A 3 -7.75 3.42 14.61
C THR A 3 -7.91 2.83 13.22
N PHE A 4 -8.81 3.39 12.42
CA PHE A 4 -8.94 3.03 11.00
C PHE A 4 -8.61 4.26 10.16
N LEU A 5 -7.91 4.02 9.07
CA LEU A 5 -7.53 5.06 8.12
C LEU A 5 -8.64 5.21 7.08
N ILE A 6 -9.02 6.46 6.77
CA ILE A 6 -10.02 6.77 5.75
C ILE A 6 -9.37 7.62 4.67
N PHE A 7 -9.27 7.08 3.46
CA PHE A 7 -8.93 7.86 2.28
C PHE A 7 -10.22 8.41 1.67
N ARG A 8 -10.29 9.73 1.49
CA ARG A 8 -11.31 10.38 0.67
C ARG A 8 -10.66 10.83 -0.61
N VAL A 9 -11.12 10.29 -1.73
CA VAL A 9 -10.55 10.54 -3.05
C VAL A 9 -11.41 11.55 -3.76
N TYR A 10 -10.82 12.68 -4.10
CA TYR A 10 -11.48 13.76 -4.81
C TYR A 10 -10.94 13.85 -6.22
N LYS A 11 -11.84 14.16 -7.17
CA LYS A 11 -11.47 14.69 -8.47
C LYS A 11 -11.93 16.13 -8.49
N ASP A 12 -10.98 17.05 -8.53
CA ASP A 12 -11.22 18.49 -8.31
C ASP A 12 -11.94 18.71 -6.97
N THR A 13 -13.23 19.05 -6.98
CA THR A 13 -14.06 19.24 -5.77
C THR A 13 -15.05 18.09 -5.53
N GLU A 14 -15.12 17.12 -6.44
CA GLU A 14 -16.10 16.03 -6.38
C GLU A 14 -15.52 14.83 -5.63
N LEU A 15 -16.19 14.40 -4.56
CA LEU A 15 -15.85 13.17 -3.86
C LEU A 15 -16.18 11.96 -4.74
N LYS A 16 -15.14 11.24 -5.19
CA LYS A 16 -15.30 10.03 -6.00
C LYS A 16 -15.44 8.79 -5.15
N HIS A 17 -14.55 8.62 -4.18
CA HIS A 17 -14.46 7.39 -3.40
C HIS A 17 -14.13 7.66 -1.93
N ILE A 18 -14.60 6.77 -1.06
CA ILE A 18 -14.18 6.69 0.34
C ILE A 18 -13.64 5.27 0.56
N TRP A 19 -12.35 5.15 0.85
CA TRP A 19 -11.72 3.87 1.15
C TRP A 19 -11.38 3.79 2.63
N ARG A 20 -11.91 2.77 3.30
CA ARG A 20 -11.56 2.45 4.69
C ARG A 20 -10.46 1.38 4.70
N VAL A 21 -9.36 1.67 5.39
CA VAL A 21 -8.23 0.76 5.58
C VAL A 21 -8.05 0.48 7.07
N GLY A 22 -7.97 -0.81 7.43
CA GLY A 22 -7.83 -1.26 8.80
C GLY A 22 -9.01 -2.13 9.28
N PRO A 23 -9.05 -2.47 10.57
CA PRO A 23 -10.04 -3.38 11.12
C PRO A 23 -11.48 -2.87 10.94
N VAL A 24 -12.36 -3.80 10.59
CA VAL A 24 -13.81 -3.59 10.57
C VAL A 24 -14.36 -4.40 11.74
N LEU A 25 -15.05 -3.75 12.69
CA LEU A 25 -15.75 -4.47 13.76
C LEU A 25 -16.87 -5.31 13.12
N ASN A 26 -16.79 -6.63 13.24
CA ASN A 26 -17.76 -7.57 12.66
C ASN A 26 -19.14 -7.60 13.36
N ASN A 27 -19.53 -6.57 14.13
CA ASN A 27 -20.80 -6.53 14.87
C ASN A 27 -21.71 -5.34 14.52
N CYS A 28 -21.87 -5.04 13.23
CA CYS A 28 -22.98 -4.19 12.78
C CYS A 28 -23.72 -4.86 11.62
N SER A 29 -24.65 -5.74 11.99
CA SER A 29 -25.79 -6.10 11.14
C SER A 29 -26.69 -4.88 11.00
N ALA A 30 -26.41 -3.99 10.05
CA ALA A 30 -27.31 -2.90 9.69
C ALA A 30 -27.15 -2.53 8.21
N THR A 31 -28.02 -3.13 7.40
CA THR A 31 -28.64 -2.59 6.19
C THR A 31 -28.11 -1.23 5.67
N ASN A 32 -27.05 -1.27 4.86
CA ASN A 32 -26.94 -0.50 3.63
C ASN A 32 -25.76 -1.04 2.81
N LYS A 33 -26.07 -1.61 1.63
CA LYS A 33 -25.09 -2.05 0.64
C LYS A 33 -24.35 -0.84 0.07
N LEU A 34 -23.35 -0.33 0.80
CA LEU A 34 -22.26 0.47 0.23
C LEU A 34 -21.07 -0.46 0.10
N ASN A 35 -20.98 -1.08 -1.07
CA ASN A 35 -19.95 -2.05 -1.44
C ASN A 35 -18.60 -1.32 -1.66
N THR A 36 -17.99 -0.75 -0.61
CA THR A 36 -16.73 0.01 -0.69
C THR A 36 -15.70 -0.36 0.38
N SER A 37 -15.92 -1.42 1.15
CA SER A 37 -14.88 -1.96 2.04
C SER A 37 -13.80 -2.65 1.23
N LEU A 38 -12.53 -2.31 1.46
CA LEU A 38 -11.32 -2.96 0.94
C LEU A 38 -11.33 -4.48 1.23
N PRO A 39 -10.70 -5.37 0.42
CA PRO A 39 -10.50 -6.75 0.87
C PRO A 39 -9.60 -6.64 2.09
N THR A 40 -10.17 -7.04 3.22
CA THR A 40 -9.89 -6.39 4.47
C THR A 40 -8.56 -6.86 5.03
N LEU A 41 -7.73 -5.90 5.43
CA LEU A 41 -6.66 -6.08 6.42
C LEU A 41 -7.18 -6.68 7.76
N SER A 42 -8.51 -6.80 7.92
CA SER A 42 -9.20 -7.21 9.15
C SER A 42 -8.93 -8.63 9.61
N ASN A 43 -8.38 -9.52 8.77
CA ASN A 43 -8.04 -10.86 9.24
C ASN A 43 -6.80 -10.88 10.15
N LEU A 44 -6.02 -9.79 10.22
CA LEU A 44 -4.88 -9.70 11.13
C LEU A 44 -5.19 -8.96 12.44
N GLY A 45 -6.26 -8.17 12.51
CA GLY A 45 -6.59 -7.37 13.70
C GLY A 45 -5.72 -6.11 13.90
N GLU A 46 -4.74 -5.87 13.03
CA GLU A 46 -3.74 -4.80 13.17
C GLU A 46 -4.19 -3.48 12.51
N CYS A 47 -3.95 -2.35 13.18
CA CYS A 47 -4.27 -1.03 12.65
C CYS A 47 -3.16 -0.48 11.73
N VAL A 48 -3.53 0.40 10.79
CA VAL A 48 -2.57 1.21 10.04
C VAL A 48 -2.27 2.47 10.85
N ILE A 49 -0.99 2.74 11.09
CA ILE A 49 -0.53 3.86 11.93
C ILE A 49 -0.02 5.04 11.11
N ASP A 50 0.50 4.80 9.91
CA ASP A 50 1.00 5.86 9.04
C ASP A 50 0.88 5.45 7.56
N PHE A 51 0.89 6.43 6.66
CA PHE A 51 0.84 6.22 5.22
C PHE A 51 1.58 7.32 4.45
N ASP A 52 2.06 6.99 3.26
CA ASP A 52 2.54 7.99 2.31
C ASP A 52 2.22 7.60 0.86
N ILE A 53 2.20 8.59 -0.04
CA ILE A 53 1.81 8.43 -1.43
C ILE A 53 3.01 8.74 -2.33
N PHE A 54 3.42 7.74 -3.14
CA PHE A 54 4.45 7.93 -4.15
C PHE A 54 3.88 8.64 -5.38
N PRO A 55 4.69 9.38 -6.16
CA PRO A 55 4.26 9.95 -7.41
C PRO A 55 3.57 8.96 -8.33
N MET A 56 2.70 9.51 -9.18
CA MET A 56 1.96 8.76 -10.17
C MET A 56 2.90 7.91 -11.03
N GLN A 57 2.60 6.63 -11.10
CA GLN A 57 3.25 5.67 -11.98
C GLN A 57 2.36 5.43 -13.20
N ILE A 58 3.01 5.32 -14.36
CA ILE A 58 2.37 5.00 -15.63
C ILE A 58 2.61 3.52 -15.89
N SER A 59 1.54 2.73 -15.99
CA SER A 59 1.64 1.33 -16.40
C SER A 59 1.20 1.15 -17.85
N LEU A 60 2.05 0.48 -18.63
CA LEU A 60 1.76 0.10 -20.00
C LEU A 60 0.75 -1.05 -20.02
N PRO A 61 -0.14 -1.09 -21.02
CA PRO A 61 -1.15 -2.13 -21.13
C PRO A 61 -0.49 -3.50 -21.30
N LYS A 62 -0.82 -4.45 -20.41
CA LYS A 62 -0.33 -5.84 -20.47
C LYS A 62 -0.94 -6.67 -21.62
N SER A 63 -1.94 -6.14 -22.33
CA SER A 63 -2.61 -6.81 -23.44
C SER A 63 -3.00 -5.81 -24.52
N LYS A 64 -2.86 -6.22 -25.79
CA LYS A 64 -3.27 -5.44 -26.97
C LYS A 64 -4.77 -5.13 -27.02
N GLN A 65 -5.59 -5.79 -26.19
CA GLN A 65 -7.05 -5.65 -26.19
C GLN A 65 -7.57 -4.44 -25.41
N ASN A 66 -6.73 -3.77 -24.60
CA ASN A 66 -7.11 -2.54 -23.91
C ASN A 66 -5.92 -1.58 -23.88
N PRO A 67 -5.76 -0.70 -24.90
CA PRO A 67 -4.59 0.18 -25.05
C PRO A 67 -4.54 1.34 -24.04
N ASN A 68 -5.44 1.37 -23.05
CA ASN A 68 -5.53 2.49 -22.13
C ASN A 68 -4.35 2.50 -21.16
N ILE A 69 -3.58 3.59 -21.24
CA ILE A 69 -2.58 3.98 -20.26
C ILE A 69 -3.26 4.08 -18.90
N ARG A 70 -2.69 3.42 -17.88
CA ARG A 70 -3.22 3.47 -16.52
C ARG A 70 -2.29 4.27 -15.62
N TYR A 71 -2.87 5.29 -15.01
CA TYR A 71 -2.24 6.13 -14.00
C TYR A 71 -2.58 5.58 -12.62
N THR A 72 -1.56 5.24 -11.84
CA THR A 72 -1.73 4.72 -10.49
C THR A 72 -0.77 5.37 -9.52
N TRP A 73 -1.24 5.68 -8.32
CA TRP A 73 -0.44 6.14 -7.21
C TRP A 73 -0.20 4.97 -6.26
N PRO A 74 1.07 4.62 -6.01
CA PRO A 74 1.44 3.72 -4.93
C PRO A 74 1.19 4.40 -3.58
N ILE A 75 0.44 3.75 -2.72
CA ILE A 75 0.16 4.18 -1.35
C ILE A 75 0.82 3.18 -0.42
N ALA A 76 1.85 3.61 0.31
CA ALA A 76 2.47 2.82 1.36
C ALA A 76 1.64 2.92 2.64
N LEU A 77 1.48 1.79 3.33
CA LEU A 77 0.71 1.67 4.56
C LEU A 77 1.60 0.98 5.60
N LEU A 78 1.88 1.66 6.70
CA LEU A 78 2.60 1.09 7.85
C LEU A 78 1.60 0.57 8.89
N GLN A 79 1.71 -0.69 9.27
CA GLN A 79 0.93 -1.30 10.33
C GLN A 79 1.61 -1.20 11.70
N GLU A 80 0.83 -1.35 12.77
CA GLU A 80 1.31 -1.44 14.17
C GLU A 80 2.37 -2.53 14.37
N ASN A 81 2.27 -3.65 13.66
CA ASN A 81 3.25 -4.74 13.73
C ASN A 81 4.53 -4.49 12.90
N GLY A 82 4.70 -3.28 12.33
CA GLY A 82 5.84 -2.92 11.49
C GLY A 82 5.79 -3.44 10.06
N ASN A 83 4.74 -4.18 9.67
CA ASN A 83 4.56 -4.56 8.28
C ASN A 83 4.20 -3.36 7.42
N ILE A 84 4.76 -3.34 6.23
CA ILE A 84 4.50 -2.30 5.24
C ILE A 84 3.82 -2.92 4.04
N PHE A 85 2.74 -2.31 3.58
CA PHE A 85 2.01 -2.73 2.39
C PHE A 85 2.03 -1.61 1.36
N ILE A 86 1.98 -1.98 0.09
CA ILE A 86 1.80 -1.01 -1.00
C ILE A 86 0.50 -1.35 -1.73
N SER A 87 -0.38 -0.36 -1.83
CA SER A 87 -1.61 -0.41 -2.62
C SER A 87 -1.50 0.55 -3.80
N ASN A 88 -1.67 0.04 -5.03
CA ASN A 88 -1.73 0.90 -6.21
C ASN A 88 -3.19 1.26 -6.48
N ALA A 89 -3.48 2.56 -6.57
CA ALA A 89 -4.83 3.06 -6.82
C ALA A 89 -4.84 4.18 -7.86
N SER A 90 -5.93 4.30 -8.61
CA SER A 90 -6.24 5.40 -9.53
C SER A 90 -7.47 6.18 -9.05
N LEU A 91 -7.77 7.31 -9.70
CA LEU A 91 -9.00 8.06 -9.44
C LEU A 91 -10.28 7.28 -9.76
N GLU A 92 -10.22 6.27 -10.65
CA GLU A 92 -11.36 5.39 -10.96
C GLU A 92 -11.35 4.09 -10.14
N THR A 93 -10.41 3.93 -9.21
CA THR A 93 -10.30 2.70 -8.41
C THR A 93 -11.43 2.65 -7.39
N LEU A 94 -12.48 1.88 -7.72
CA LEU A 94 -13.60 1.67 -6.80
C LEU A 94 -13.16 1.10 -5.44
N LYS A 95 -12.20 0.17 -5.48
CA LYS A 95 -11.71 -0.55 -4.31
C LYS A 95 -10.24 -0.89 -4.51
N PRO A 96 -9.31 -0.24 -3.77
CA PRO A 96 -7.89 -0.55 -3.87
C PRO A 96 -7.63 -2.00 -3.50
N LYS A 97 -6.56 -2.57 -4.04
CA LYS A 97 -6.09 -3.89 -3.60
C LYS A 97 -4.90 -3.68 -2.69
N ILE A 98 -4.94 -4.26 -1.50
CA ILE A 98 -3.75 -4.37 -0.65
C ILE A 98 -3.03 -5.65 -1.07
N GLY A 99 -1.74 -5.50 -1.41
CA GLY A 99 -0.89 -6.63 -1.74
C GLY A 99 -0.45 -7.42 -0.50
N GLN A 100 0.60 -8.21 -0.66
CA GLN A 100 1.32 -8.78 0.48
C GLN A 100 2.18 -7.71 1.19
N ALA A 101 2.56 -7.97 2.44
CA ALA A 101 3.56 -7.16 3.12
C ALA A 101 4.88 -7.19 2.32
N ILE A 102 5.52 -6.04 2.17
CA ILE A 102 6.78 -5.94 1.44
C ILE A 102 7.89 -6.62 2.24
N LEU A 103 8.80 -7.26 1.51
CA LEU A 103 10.01 -7.83 2.09
C LEU A 103 11.14 -6.81 1.96
N ILE A 104 11.63 -6.31 3.10
CA ILE A 104 12.86 -5.53 3.16
C ILE A 104 14.03 -6.51 3.39
N LYS A 105 15.20 -6.22 2.83
CA LYS A 105 16.43 -7.02 2.98
C LYS A 105 17.61 -6.10 3.34
N PRO A 106 18.56 -6.56 4.18
CA PRO A 106 18.54 -7.83 4.92
C PRO A 106 17.52 -7.80 6.06
N LYS A 107 16.93 -8.96 6.34
CA LYS A 107 15.99 -9.09 7.47
C LYS A 107 16.76 -9.10 8.77
N ASP A 108 16.70 -7.99 9.51
CA ASP A 108 17.25 -7.87 10.86
C ASP A 108 16.25 -7.09 11.72
N ARG A 109 15.93 -7.63 12.89
CA ARG A 109 14.99 -7.00 13.84
C ARG A 109 15.47 -5.63 14.32
N ARG A 110 16.77 -5.33 14.19
CA ARG A 110 17.36 -4.04 14.55
C ARG A 110 17.23 -2.98 13.44
N ASN A 111 16.77 -3.37 12.26
CA ASN A 111 16.66 -2.47 11.10
C ASN A 111 15.23 -1.93 10.88
N TYR A 112 14.20 -2.67 11.25
CA TYR A 112 12.79 -2.27 11.12
C TYR A 112 11.91 -3.27 11.88
N GLY A 113 10.70 -2.87 12.28
CA GLY A 113 9.78 -3.74 13.00
C GLY A 113 8.75 -3.00 13.84
N LEU A 114 8.43 -3.57 15.00
CA LEU A 114 7.34 -3.11 15.90
C LEU A 114 7.50 -1.67 16.38
N ASP A 115 8.72 -1.15 16.41
CA ASP A 115 9.01 0.21 16.87
C ASP A 115 8.87 1.26 15.75
N SER A 116 8.60 0.82 14.51
CA SER A 116 8.34 1.72 13.38
C SER A 116 7.06 2.51 13.62
N CYS A 117 7.15 3.84 13.54
CA CYS A 117 6.06 4.75 13.86
C CYS A 117 5.72 5.74 12.76
N SER A 118 6.58 5.88 11.75
CA SER A 118 6.28 6.72 10.59
C SER A 118 6.96 6.20 9.33
N ILE A 119 6.36 6.50 8.18
CA ILE A 119 6.79 6.09 6.84
C ILE A 119 6.73 7.27 5.87
N MET A 120 7.71 7.35 4.97
CA MET A 120 7.73 8.37 3.94
C MET A 120 8.37 7.83 2.67
N PHE A 121 7.76 8.11 1.53
CA PHE A 121 8.37 8.00 0.23
C PHE A 121 9.27 9.20 -0.05
N MET A 122 10.55 8.93 -0.31
CA MET A 122 11.49 9.97 -0.71
C MET A 122 11.56 10.04 -2.24
N LEU A 123 11.40 11.26 -2.76
CA LEU A 123 11.61 11.58 -4.17
C LEU A 123 13.11 11.65 -4.47
N SER A 124 13.70 10.50 -4.77
CA SER A 124 15.10 10.39 -5.20
C SER A 124 15.21 9.65 -6.53
N SER A 125 16.42 9.56 -7.08
CA SER A 125 16.67 8.91 -8.38
C SER A 125 16.26 7.44 -8.43
N ALA A 126 16.18 6.78 -7.27
CA ALA A 126 15.62 5.44 -7.11
C ALA A 126 14.48 5.50 -6.09
N PRO A 127 13.29 4.89 -6.36
CA PRO A 127 12.19 4.90 -5.40
C PRO A 127 12.63 4.44 -4.01
N THR A 128 12.63 5.37 -3.05
CA THR A 128 13.20 5.15 -1.71
C THR A 128 12.10 5.27 -0.68
N LEU A 129 12.03 4.30 0.22
CA LEU A 129 11.15 4.29 1.37
C LEU A 129 11.95 4.60 2.63
N VAL A 130 11.49 5.56 3.41
CA VAL A 130 12.05 5.95 4.70
C VAL A 130 11.11 5.47 5.80
N ILE A 131 11.68 4.90 6.84
CA ILE A 131 10.95 4.35 7.99
C ILE A 131 11.59 4.95 9.24
N ALA A 132 10.79 5.63 10.07
CA ALA A 132 11.22 6.16 11.34
C ALA A 132 10.75 5.26 12.48
N GLU A 133 11.61 5.07 13.48
CA GLU A 133 11.29 4.38 14.73
C GLU A 133 11.02 5.37 15.87
N THR A 134 10.26 4.92 16.87
CA THR A 134 10.03 5.67 18.13
C THR A 134 11.33 6.00 18.87
N SER A 135 12.39 5.23 18.64
CA SER A 135 13.74 5.47 19.18
C SER A 135 14.45 6.68 18.56
N GLY A 136 13.89 7.27 17.49
CA GLY A 136 14.51 8.34 16.70
C GLY A 136 15.44 7.84 15.60
N LYS A 137 15.58 6.53 15.42
CA LYS A 137 16.32 5.96 14.28
C LYS A 137 15.54 6.10 12.99
N ILE A 138 16.27 6.33 11.91
CA ILE A 138 15.73 6.46 10.56
C ILE A 138 16.40 5.42 9.67
N HIS A 139 15.58 4.60 9.03
CA HIS A 139 15.98 3.58 8.08
C HIS A 139 15.54 4.01 6.69
N HIS A 140 16.31 3.65 5.67
CA HIS A 140 15.93 3.86 4.28
C HIS A 140 16.13 2.56 3.50
N ALA A 141 15.21 2.28 2.57
CA ALA A 141 15.24 1.10 1.72
C ALA A 141 14.90 1.49 0.28
N LEU A 142 15.61 0.91 -0.68
CA LEU A 142 15.27 1.05 -2.09
C LEU A 142 14.14 0.09 -2.45
N LEU A 143 13.08 0.60 -3.07
CA LEU A 143 11.99 -0.21 -3.58
C LEU A 143 12.38 -0.78 -4.94
N LEU A 144 12.68 -2.08 -4.93
CA LEU A 144 13.03 -2.82 -6.13
C LEU A 144 11.80 -3.51 -6.69
N GLN A 145 11.63 -3.44 -8.01
CA GLN A 145 10.66 -4.30 -8.69
C GLN A 145 11.19 -5.72 -8.70
N LYS A 146 10.33 -6.68 -8.37
CA LYS A 146 10.65 -8.10 -8.55
C LYS A 146 10.87 -8.32 -10.06
N GLN A 147 12.07 -8.72 -10.47
CA GLN A 147 12.24 -9.33 -11.78
C GLN A 147 11.47 -10.64 -11.75
N ASP A 148 10.40 -10.72 -12.55
CA ASP A 148 9.78 -12.00 -12.86
C ASP A 148 10.81 -12.76 -13.69
N SER A 149 11.55 -13.68 -13.06
CA SER A 149 12.37 -14.64 -13.79
C SER A 149 11.41 -15.54 -14.56
N GLU A 150 11.21 -15.26 -15.84
CA GLU A 150 10.77 -16.29 -16.76
C GLU A 150 11.86 -17.36 -16.77
N ASP A 151 11.52 -18.57 -16.31
CA ASP A 151 12.34 -19.76 -16.48
C ASP A 151 12.52 -20.01 -17.99
N VAL A 152 13.52 -19.38 -18.59
CA VAL A 152 14.00 -19.77 -19.92
C VAL A 152 14.83 -21.03 -19.72
N SER A 153 14.14 -22.17 -19.64
CA SER A 153 14.74 -23.47 -19.93
C SER A 153 15.21 -23.44 -21.37
N ILE A 154 16.47 -23.07 -21.60
CA ILE A 154 17.14 -23.38 -22.86
C ILE A 154 17.44 -24.88 -22.77
N GLU A 155 16.57 -25.68 -23.38
CA GLU A 155 16.90 -27.05 -23.74
C GLU A 155 18.11 -26.99 -24.69
N ALA A 156 19.21 -27.61 -24.26
CA ALA A 156 20.43 -27.81 -25.05
C ALA A 156 20.38 -29.15 -25.77
#